data_AF-A0A7V1YLS2-F1
#
_entry.id   AF-A0A7V1YLS2-F1
#
_cell.length_a   1.000
_cell.length_b   1.000
_cell.length_c   1.000
_cell.angle_alpha   90.00
_cell.angle_beta   90.00
_cell.angle_gamma   90.00
#
_symmetry.space_group_name_H-M   'P 1'
#
loop_
_entity.id
_entity.type
_entity.pdbx_description
1 polymer ?
#
loop_
_entity_poly.entity_id
_entity_poly.type
_entity_poly.pdbx_seq_one_letter_code
_entity_poly.pdbx_strand_id
1 'polypeptide(L)'
;MRTGGPRRPVATYSIVARDASGTLGAAVQSHWFNVGAVVPWVEAGVGAVAVQSIPDPTHGPRALALLREGLDPGDALGRLLEGDPEAEYRQLGIVDAAGRAAAHTGALCIAEAGHVTGQGVAVQANLMNRATVWPAMLRAYEGAEADLAERLYGPGAP
;
A
#
# COMPACT_ATOMS: atom_id res chain seq x y z
N MET A 1 -37.69 5.41 11.06
CA MET A 1 -37.47 4.33 10.07
C MET A 1 -36.39 4.82 9.11
N ARG A 2 -35.15 4.33 9.21
CA ARG A 2 -34.05 4.74 8.32
C ARG A 2 -34.10 3.86 7.07
N THR A 3 -34.32 4.46 5.91
CA THR A 3 -34.25 3.79 4.61
C THR A 3 -32.79 3.48 4.28
N GLY A 4 -32.37 2.24 4.51
CA GLY A 4 -31.05 1.74 4.12
C GLY A 4 -31.01 1.46 2.62
N GLY A 5 -30.60 2.46 1.82
CA GLY A 5 -30.15 2.23 0.45
C GLY A 5 -28.92 1.30 0.43
N PRO A 6 -28.58 0.70 -0.72
CA PRO A 6 -27.50 -0.28 -0.80
C PRO A 6 -26.17 0.34 -0.31
N ARG A 7 -25.58 -0.23 0.75
CA ARG A 7 -24.24 0.18 1.22
C ARG A 7 -23.20 -0.30 0.22
N ARG A 8 -22.59 0.58 -0.58
CA ARG A 8 -21.29 0.28 -1.21
C ARG A 8 -20.44 1.54 -1.37
N PRO A 9 -19.54 1.77 -0.41
CA PRO A 9 -18.10 1.82 -0.74
C PRO A 9 -17.42 0.53 -0.29
N VAL A 10 -16.69 -0.11 -1.20
CA VAL A 10 -15.92 -1.33 -0.92
C VAL A 10 -14.50 -0.89 -0.59
N ALA A 11 -14.28 -0.54 0.68
CA ALA A 11 -13.02 0.00 1.20
C ALA A 11 -11.83 -0.92 0.88
N THR A 12 -10.71 -0.33 0.45
CA THR A 12 -9.41 -1.02 0.37
C THR A 12 -8.35 -0.19 1.07
N TYR A 13 -7.61 -0.82 1.98
CA TYR A 13 -6.41 -0.23 2.58
C TYR A 13 -5.30 -1.26 2.69
N SER A 14 -4.06 -0.77 2.59
CA SER A 14 -2.87 -1.60 2.66
C SER A 14 -1.72 -0.85 3.30
N ILE A 15 -0.74 -1.65 3.73
CA ILE A 15 0.53 -1.19 4.29
C ILE A 15 1.62 -2.11 3.75
N VAL A 16 2.72 -1.51 3.31
CA VAL A 16 4.00 -2.20 3.07
C VAL A 16 5.04 -1.58 3.98
N ALA A 17 5.87 -2.42 4.60
CA ALA A 17 6.84 -1.94 5.54
C ALA A 17 8.10 -2.80 5.62
N ARG A 18 9.15 -2.17 6.16
CA ARG A 18 10.42 -2.76 6.55
C ARG A 18 10.70 -2.39 8.00
N ASP A 19 10.97 -3.37 8.85
CA ASP A 19 11.38 -3.08 10.23
C ASP A 19 12.89 -2.79 10.35
N ALA A 20 13.35 -2.51 11.58
CA ALA A 20 14.76 -2.23 11.85
C ALA A 20 15.67 -3.45 11.63
N SER A 21 15.14 -4.68 11.75
CA SER A 21 15.88 -5.92 11.46
C SER A 21 16.10 -6.15 9.97
N GLY A 22 15.36 -5.44 9.12
CA GLY A 22 15.38 -5.60 7.67
C GLY A 22 14.32 -6.56 7.14
N THR A 23 13.42 -7.03 8.01
CA THR A 23 12.28 -7.83 7.60
C THR A 23 11.31 -6.97 6.81
N LEU A 24 10.86 -7.47 5.66
CA LEU A 24 9.89 -6.82 4.77
C LEU A 24 8.54 -7.53 4.91
N GLY A 25 7.46 -6.76 4.86
CA GLY A 25 6.11 -7.29 4.97
C GLY A 25 5.07 -6.40 4.34
N ALA A 26 3.90 -6.99 4.11
CA ALA A 26 2.75 -6.31 3.54
C ALA A 26 1.46 -6.84 4.18
N ALA A 27 0.48 -5.97 4.38
CA ALA A 27 -0.87 -6.36 4.74
C ALA A 27 -1.88 -5.58 3.89
N VAL A 28 -2.99 -6.23 3.55
CA VAL A 28 -4.09 -5.62 2.81
C VAL A 28 -5.42 -6.10 3.36
N GLN A 29 -6.37 -5.18 3.46
CA GLN A 29 -7.76 -5.51 3.70
C GLN A 29 -8.59 -4.92 2.56
N SER A 30 -9.42 -5.76 1.97
CA SER A 30 -10.43 -5.34 1.00
C SER A 30 -11.62 -6.28 1.08
N HIS A 31 -12.76 -5.81 0.59
CA HIS A 31 -13.91 -6.66 0.29
C HIS A 31 -13.87 -7.16 -1.17
N TRP A 32 -12.78 -6.89 -1.90
CA TRP A 32 -12.47 -7.55 -3.16
C TRP A 32 -12.06 -9.02 -2.93
N PHE A 33 -12.63 -9.94 -3.70
CA PHE A 33 -12.32 -11.36 -3.61
C PHE A 33 -10.86 -11.62 -4.02
N ASN A 34 -10.14 -12.40 -3.23
CA ASN A 34 -8.73 -12.77 -3.49
C ASN A 34 -7.76 -11.59 -3.62
N VAL A 35 -7.96 -10.53 -2.83
CA VAL A 35 -7.11 -9.33 -2.84
C VAL A 35 -5.62 -9.64 -2.57
N GLY A 36 -5.33 -10.67 -1.77
CA GLY A 36 -3.96 -11.07 -1.42
C GLY A 36 -3.13 -11.61 -2.59
N ALA A 37 -3.75 -12.05 -3.68
CA ALA A 37 -3.04 -12.50 -4.89
C ALA A 37 -2.69 -11.36 -5.86
N VAL A 38 -3.23 -10.16 -5.63
CA VAL A 38 -3.13 -9.02 -6.55
C VAL A 38 -2.35 -7.87 -5.92
N VAL A 39 -2.67 -7.53 -4.68
CA VAL A 39 -2.21 -6.29 -4.06
C VAL A 39 -0.78 -6.40 -3.52
N PRO A 40 -0.45 -7.31 -2.58
CA PRO A 40 0.86 -7.33 -1.95
C PRO A 40 1.88 -8.14 -2.75
N TRP A 41 3.08 -7.60 -2.88
CA TRP A 41 4.26 -8.24 -3.46
C TRP A 41 5.44 -8.01 -2.52
N VAL A 42 6.10 -9.07 -2.06
CA VAL A 42 7.21 -8.95 -1.11
C VAL A 42 8.34 -9.87 -1.56
N GLU A 43 9.55 -9.35 -1.62
CA GLU A 43 10.76 -10.10 -1.92
C GLU A 43 11.85 -9.76 -0.91
N ALA A 44 12.31 -10.78 -0.20
CA ALA A 44 13.32 -10.65 0.85
C ALA A 44 14.62 -10.03 0.29
N GLY A 45 15.14 -9.03 0.99
CA GLY A 45 16.34 -8.30 0.57
C GLY A 45 16.16 -7.36 -0.62
N VAL A 46 14.96 -7.27 -1.21
CA VAL A 46 14.67 -6.37 -2.33
C VAL A 46 13.66 -5.29 -1.95
N GLY A 47 12.44 -5.66 -1.56
CA GLY A 47 11.41 -4.70 -1.21
C GLY A 47 10.01 -5.29 -1.00
N ALA A 48 9.07 -4.41 -0.68
CA ALA A 48 7.65 -4.69 -0.52
C ALA A 48 6.83 -3.66 -1.31
N VAL A 49 5.81 -4.12 -2.02
CA VAL A 49 5.00 -3.32 -2.95
C VAL A 49 3.52 -3.64 -2.76
N ALA A 50 2.67 -2.62 -2.73
CA ALA A 50 1.23 -2.74 -2.76
C ALA A 50 0.68 -2.02 -4.00
N VAL A 51 -0.16 -2.69 -4.80
CA VAL A 51 -0.86 -2.11 -5.95
C VAL A 51 -2.37 -2.21 -5.75
N GLN A 52 -3.12 -1.13 -5.88
CA GLN A 52 -4.58 -1.13 -5.61
C GLN A 52 -5.34 -0.03 -6.38
N SER A 53 -6.64 0.13 -6.07
CA SER A 53 -7.63 0.94 -6.79
C SER A 53 -8.05 0.29 -8.13
N ILE A 54 -7.64 0.80 -9.28
CA ILE A 54 -7.68 0.07 -10.56
C ILE A 54 -6.27 -0.48 -10.83
N PRO A 55 -5.84 -1.57 -10.17
CA PRO A 55 -4.45 -2.00 -10.23
C PRO A 55 -4.07 -2.52 -11.62
N ASP A 56 -2.84 -2.25 -12.04
CA ASP A 56 -2.12 -3.12 -12.97
C ASP A 56 -1.31 -4.12 -12.13
N PRO A 57 -1.68 -5.41 -12.10
CA PRO A 57 -0.96 -6.42 -11.33
C PRO A 57 0.51 -6.57 -11.75
N THR A 58 0.89 -6.17 -12.98
CA THR A 58 2.28 -6.22 -13.44
C THR A 58 3.18 -5.19 -12.76
N HIS A 59 2.61 -4.12 -12.18
CA HIS A 59 3.39 -3.10 -11.48
C HIS A 59 4.10 -3.66 -10.24
N GLY A 60 3.50 -4.64 -9.54
CA GLY A 60 4.12 -5.31 -8.38
C GLY A 60 5.48 -5.95 -8.71
N PRO A 61 5.53 -6.97 -9.58
CA PRO A 61 6.78 -7.63 -9.94
C PRO A 61 7.74 -6.70 -10.71
N ARG A 62 7.24 -5.75 -11.51
CA ARG A 62 8.09 -4.76 -12.19
C ARG A 62 8.75 -3.80 -11.20
N ALA A 63 8.04 -3.34 -10.17
CA ALA A 63 8.61 -2.54 -9.09
C ALA A 63 9.74 -3.30 -8.39
N LEU A 64 9.50 -4.56 -8.00
CA LEU A 64 10.53 -5.41 -7.38
C LEU A 64 11.74 -5.60 -8.31
N ALA A 65 11.52 -5.73 -9.62
CA ALA A 65 12.61 -5.81 -10.59
C ALA A 65 13.46 -4.54 -10.62
N LEU A 66 12.83 -3.36 -10.66
CA LEU A 66 13.52 -2.06 -10.63
C LEU A 66 14.30 -1.87 -9.32
N LEU A 67 13.72 -2.26 -8.18
CA LEU A 67 14.42 -2.23 -6.89
C LEU A 67 15.64 -3.16 -6.87
N ARG A 68 15.53 -4.35 -7.49
CA ARG A 68 16.65 -5.30 -7.61
C ARG A 68 17.78 -4.74 -8.48
N GLU A 69 17.45 -3.91 -9.46
CA GLU A 69 18.42 -3.18 -10.28
C GLU A 69 19.06 -1.98 -9.54
N GLY A 70 18.62 -1.70 -8.30
CA GLY A 70 19.19 -0.68 -7.44
C GLY A 70 18.51 0.68 -7.53
N LEU A 71 17.40 0.79 -8.26
CA LEU A 71 16.61 2.03 -8.26
C LEU A 71 16.00 2.24 -6.88
N ASP A 72 15.88 3.50 -6.50
CA ASP A 72 15.09 3.84 -5.31
C ASP A 72 13.58 3.77 -5.60
N PRO A 73 12.73 3.67 -4.56
CA PRO A 73 11.29 3.58 -4.72
C PRO A 73 10.65 4.72 -5.52
N GLY A 74 11.17 5.95 -5.44
CA GLY A 74 10.63 7.11 -6.15
C GLY A 74 10.90 7.01 -7.64
N ASP A 75 12.13 6.66 -8.02
CA ASP A 75 12.51 6.44 -9.41
C ASP A 75 11.77 5.23 -10.02
N ALA A 76 11.66 4.14 -9.25
CA ALA A 76 10.91 2.96 -9.66
C ALA A 76 9.44 3.30 -9.90
N LEU A 77 8.82 4.07 -9.00
CA LEU A 77 7.45 4.54 -9.13
C LEU A 77 7.29 5.42 -10.38
N GLY A 78 8.19 6.38 -10.59
CA GLY A 78 8.18 7.25 -11.77
C GLY A 78 8.21 6.45 -13.08
N ARG A 79 9.10 5.46 -13.19
CA ARG A 79 9.20 4.59 -14.37
C ARG A 79 7.96 3.72 -14.61
N LEU A 80 7.26 3.32 -13.56
CA LEU A 80 6.04 2.52 -13.70
C LEU A 80 4.87 3.37 -14.20
N LEU A 81 4.79 4.61 -13.74
CA LEU A 81 3.72 5.54 -14.12
C LEU A 81 3.99 6.23 -15.47
N GLU A 82 5.26 6.31 -15.89
CA GLU A 82 5.62 6.85 -17.19
C GLU A 82 5.01 6.03 -18.32
N GLY A 83 4.12 6.67 -19.10
CA GLY A 83 3.44 6.03 -20.23
C GLY A 83 2.25 5.14 -19.84
N ASP A 84 1.86 5.09 -18.57
CA ASP A 84 0.68 4.39 -18.10
C ASP A 84 -0.57 5.30 -18.25
N PRO A 85 -1.46 5.03 -19.23
CA PRO A 85 -2.60 5.89 -19.50
C PRO A 85 -3.65 5.86 -18.39
N GLU A 86 -3.59 4.89 -17.47
CA GLU A 86 -4.51 4.77 -16.36
C GLU A 86 -3.86 5.15 -15.02
N ALA A 87 -2.67 5.73 -15.00
CA ALA A 87 -1.93 6.12 -13.78
C ALA A 87 -2.81 6.90 -12.78
N GLU A 88 -3.72 7.73 -13.28
CA GLU A 88 -4.65 8.52 -12.46
C GLU A 88 -5.72 7.69 -11.74
N TYR A 89 -5.92 6.43 -12.12
CA TYR A 89 -6.81 5.48 -11.45
C TYR A 89 -6.05 4.48 -10.55
N ARG A 90 -4.71 4.55 -10.52
CA ARG A 90 -3.87 3.62 -9.79
C ARG A 90 -3.46 4.16 -8.44
N GLN A 91 -3.21 3.23 -7.51
CA GLN A 91 -2.62 3.52 -6.22
C GLN A 91 -1.50 2.52 -5.93
N LEU A 92 -0.33 3.04 -5.53
CA LEU A 92 0.87 2.23 -5.30
C LEU A 92 1.57 2.62 -4.00
N GLY A 93 2.18 1.64 -3.34
CA GLY A 93 3.12 1.80 -2.25
C GLY A 93 4.35 0.95 -2.47
N ILE A 94 5.54 1.51 -2.28
CA ILE A 94 6.81 0.83 -2.50
C ILE A 94 7.72 1.12 -1.32
N VAL A 95 8.29 0.08 -0.72
CA VAL A 95 9.36 0.14 0.27
C VAL A 95 10.51 -0.73 -0.21
N ASP A 96 11.74 -0.23 -0.18
CA ASP A 96 12.92 -1.03 -0.52
C ASP A 96 13.63 -1.63 0.70
N ALA A 97 14.60 -2.50 0.45
CA ALA A 97 15.42 -3.11 1.48
C ALA A 97 16.36 -2.13 2.24
N ALA A 98 16.50 -0.89 1.76
CA ALA A 98 17.22 0.18 2.45
C ALA A 98 16.32 1.01 3.37
N GLY A 99 15.00 0.76 3.37
CA GLY A 99 14.03 1.51 4.18
C GLY A 99 13.58 2.83 3.55
N ARG A 100 13.87 3.06 2.26
CA ARG A 100 13.28 4.16 1.49
C ARG A 100 11.85 3.77 1.11
N ALA A 101 10.98 4.76 0.96
CA ALA A 101 9.57 4.54 0.65
C ALA A 101 9.05 5.59 -0.35
N ALA A 102 8.18 5.17 -1.25
CA ALA A 102 7.44 6.02 -2.16
C ALA A 102 6.01 5.51 -2.34
N ALA A 103 5.10 6.40 -2.70
CA ALA A 103 3.71 6.05 -2.94
C ALA A 103 3.07 6.97 -3.97
N HIS A 104 2.05 6.46 -4.65
CA HIS A 104 1.22 7.19 -5.61
C HIS A 104 -0.24 6.99 -5.28
N THR A 105 -1.04 8.03 -5.49
CA THR A 105 -2.50 7.93 -5.54
C THR A 105 -2.97 8.84 -6.65
N GLY A 106 -3.47 8.25 -7.72
CA GLY A 106 -3.99 9.00 -8.85
C GLY A 106 -5.21 9.84 -8.49
N ALA A 107 -5.40 10.96 -9.17
CA ALA A 107 -6.44 11.94 -8.87
C ALA A 107 -7.87 11.43 -9.18
N LEU A 108 -7.98 10.34 -9.94
CA LEU A 108 -9.25 9.69 -10.31
C LEU A 108 -9.54 8.44 -9.47
N CYS A 109 -8.72 8.12 -8.47
CA CYS A 109 -9.10 7.16 -7.43
C CYS A 109 -10.37 7.63 -6.71
N ILE A 110 -11.28 6.69 -6.40
CA ILE A 110 -12.56 7.02 -5.78
C ILE A 110 -12.34 7.69 -4.41
N ALA A 111 -13.10 8.78 -4.19
CA ALA A 111 -12.94 9.74 -3.11
C ALA A 111 -12.71 9.12 -1.71
N GLU A 112 -12.05 9.90 -0.87
CA GLU A 112 -11.36 9.44 0.34
C GLU A 112 -10.28 8.40 0.00
N ALA A 113 -9.46 8.76 -1.00
CA ALA A 113 -8.26 8.05 -1.39
C ALA A 113 -7.02 8.90 -1.11
N GLY A 114 -5.98 8.24 -0.62
CA GLY A 114 -4.70 8.88 -0.37
C GLY A 114 -3.68 7.91 0.18
N HIS A 115 -2.51 8.45 0.45
CA HIS A 115 -1.39 7.71 0.98
C HIS A 115 -0.59 8.56 1.95
N VAL A 116 0.26 7.90 2.74
CA VAL A 116 1.30 8.52 3.54
C VAL A 116 2.52 7.60 3.58
N THR A 117 3.71 8.17 3.56
CA THR A 117 4.97 7.46 3.71
C THR A 117 5.67 7.87 5.00
N GLY A 118 6.47 6.95 5.53
CA GLY A 118 7.37 7.16 6.66
C GLY A 118 8.69 6.43 6.41
N GLN A 119 9.57 6.40 7.41
CA GLN A 119 10.82 5.62 7.31
C GLN A 119 10.49 4.13 7.24
N GLY A 120 10.83 3.49 6.11
CA GLY A 120 10.58 2.07 5.88
C GLY A 120 9.10 1.70 5.79
N VAL A 121 8.17 2.61 5.50
CA VAL A 121 6.75 2.30 5.46
C VAL A 121 5.99 3.15 4.44
N ALA A 122 5.05 2.53 3.74
CA ALA A 122 4.07 3.22 2.91
C ALA A 122 2.67 2.67 3.20
N VAL A 123 1.71 3.58 3.38
CA VAL A 123 0.31 3.25 3.69
C VAL A 123 -0.60 3.91 2.68
N GLN A 124 -1.58 3.18 2.16
CA GLN A 124 -2.50 3.63 1.13
C GLN A 124 -3.91 3.18 1.44
N ALA A 125 -4.90 4.02 1.14
CA ALA A 125 -6.29 3.62 1.16
C ALA A 125 -7.12 4.34 0.09
N ASN A 126 -8.22 3.73 -0.34
CA ASN A 126 -9.22 4.31 -1.22
C ASN A 126 -10.62 3.78 -0.87
N LEU A 127 -11.67 4.51 -1.27
CA LEU A 127 -13.06 4.21 -0.88
C LEU A 127 -13.28 4.27 0.64
N MET A 128 -12.56 5.15 1.34
CA MET A 128 -12.71 5.32 2.78
C MET A 128 -13.94 6.17 3.12
N ASN A 129 -14.35 6.15 4.38
CA ASN A 129 -15.36 7.09 4.89
C ASN A 129 -14.74 8.45 5.27
N ARG A 130 -13.41 8.50 5.48
CA ARG A 130 -12.67 9.68 5.92
C ARG A 130 -11.20 9.60 5.46
N ALA A 131 -10.61 10.74 5.11
CA ALA A 131 -9.21 10.87 4.72
C ALA A 131 -8.23 10.65 5.88
N THR A 132 -8.74 10.57 7.11
CA THR A 132 -7.95 10.33 8.31
C THR A 132 -7.49 8.88 8.46
N VAL A 133 -7.91 7.97 7.59
CA VAL A 133 -7.62 6.52 7.72
C VAL A 133 -6.12 6.22 7.53
N TRP A 134 -5.52 6.56 6.38
CA TRP A 134 -4.11 6.23 6.13
C TRP A 134 -3.14 6.91 7.11
N PRO A 135 -3.33 8.17 7.56
CA PRO A 135 -2.47 8.75 8.59
C PRO A 135 -2.68 8.09 9.96
N ALA A 136 -3.90 7.63 10.28
CA ALA A 136 -4.15 6.91 11.53
C ALA A 136 -3.50 5.51 11.53
N MET A 137 -3.56 4.81 10.40
CA MET A 137 -2.87 3.54 10.21
C MET A 137 -1.35 3.68 10.38
N LEU A 138 -0.73 4.70 9.78
CA LEU A 138 0.70 4.95 9.97
C LEU A 138 1.04 5.19 11.45
N ARG A 139 0.29 6.06 12.14
CA ARG A 139 0.50 6.31 13.57
C ARG A 139 0.35 5.04 14.43
N ALA A 140 -0.60 4.18 14.11
CA ALA A 140 -0.78 2.91 14.81
C ALA A 140 0.43 1.97 14.58
N TYR A 141 0.91 1.87 13.33
CA TYR A 141 2.09 1.07 12.99
C TYR A 141 3.38 1.57 13.66
N GLU A 142 3.57 2.88 13.74
CA GLU A 142 4.74 3.52 14.35
C GLU A 142 4.70 3.48 15.89
N GLY A 143 3.50 3.55 16.49
CA GLY A 143 3.32 3.52 17.94
C GLY A 143 3.23 2.12 18.56
N ALA A 144 3.22 1.07 17.76
CA ALA A 144 3.12 -0.31 18.25
C ALA A 144 4.50 -0.89 18.56
N GLU A 145 4.70 -1.29 19.83
CA GLU A 145 5.89 -1.99 20.31
C GLU A 145 5.70 -3.51 20.17
N ALA A 146 5.80 -4.00 18.94
CA ALA A 146 5.56 -5.39 18.60
C ALA A 146 6.43 -5.83 17.40
N ASP A 147 6.38 -7.12 17.05
CA ASP A 147 7.03 -7.61 15.83
C ASP A 147 6.36 -7.05 14.56
N LEU A 148 7.00 -7.23 13.40
CA LEU A 148 6.50 -6.66 12.15
C LEU A 148 5.09 -7.15 11.81
N ALA A 149 4.77 -8.42 12.06
CA ALA A 149 3.46 -8.98 11.71
C ALA A 149 2.36 -8.33 12.56
N GLU A 150 2.53 -8.28 13.87
CA GLU A 150 1.57 -7.63 14.78
C GLU A 150 1.41 -6.15 14.47
N ARG A 151 2.49 -5.45 14.08
CA ARG A 151 2.41 -4.05 13.66
C ARG A 151 1.63 -3.85 12.36
N LEU A 152 1.73 -4.80 11.41
CA LEU A 152 1.01 -4.74 10.13
C LEU A 152 -0.49 -5.02 10.27
N TYR A 153 -0.87 -5.95 11.14
CA TYR A 153 -2.28 -6.30 11.39
C TYR A 153 -2.96 -5.41 12.45
N GLY A 154 -2.18 -4.84 13.37
CA GLY A 154 -2.66 -4.14 14.55
C GLY A 154 -2.93 -5.08 15.73
N PRO A 155 -3.00 -4.56 16.97
CA PRO A 155 -3.22 -5.38 18.16
C PRO A 155 -4.60 -6.05 18.13
N GLY A 156 -4.62 -7.38 18.34
CA GLY A 156 -5.86 -8.16 18.47
C GLY A 156 -6.45 -8.71 17.17
N ALA A 157 -5.68 -8.81 16.09
CA ALA A 157 -6.05 -9.68 14.97
C ALA A 157 -6.09 -11.16 15.45
N PRO A 158 -7.13 -11.92 15.09
CA PRO A 158 -7.36 -13.28 15.60
C PRO A 158 -6.30 -14.29 15.16
#